data_AF-A0A2E6H952-F1
#
_entry.id   AF-A0A2E6H952-F1
#
_cell.length_a   1.000
_cell.length_b   1.000
_cell.length_c   1.000
_cell.angle_alpha   90.00
_cell.angle_beta   90.00
_cell.angle_gamma   90.00
#
_symmetry.space_group_name_H-M   'P 1'
#
loop_
_entity.id
_entity.type
_entity.pdbx_description
1 polymer ?
#
loop_
_entity_poly.entity_id
_entity_poly.type
_entity_poly.pdbx_seq_one_letter_code
_entity_poly.pdbx_strand_id
1 'polypeptide(L)' 'MKVGDLVKYRDRLPTDPMVRDGEWGKTGIVIMITEEAFKPNKREPAVIYLDPVGDLCVARRRDLRIILK' A
#
# COMPACT_ATOMS: atom_id res chain seq x y z
N MET A 1 2.83 8.29 8.44
CA MET A 1 3.26 7.98 7.08
C MET A 1 3.29 9.28 6.31
N LYS A 2 4.42 9.58 5.68
CA LYS A 2 4.70 10.76 4.84
C LYS A 2 5.46 10.31 3.59
N VAL A 3 5.57 11.19 2.60
CA VAL A 3 6.44 10.98 1.44
C VAL A 3 7.88 10.77 1.91
N GLY A 4 8.55 9.78 1.32
CA GLY A 4 9.90 9.34 1.67
C GLY A 4 9.96 8.23 2.73
N ASP A 5 8.87 7.93 3.45
CA ASP A 5 8.87 6.82 4.41
C ASP A 5 9.06 5.48 3.68
N LEU A 6 9.87 4.58 4.26
CA LEU A 6 10.03 3.21 3.79
C LEU A 6 8.98 2.33 4.46
N VAL A 7 8.18 1.63 3.66
CA VAL A 7 6.99 0.89 4.10
C VAL A 7 7.03 -0.55 3.66
N LYS A 8 6.32 -1.42 4.40
CA LYS A 8 6.03 -2.80 4.03
C LYS A 8 4.51 -3.01 4.00
N TYR A 9 4.01 -3.56 2.90
CA TYR A 9 2.64 -4.06 2.82
C TYR A 9 2.53 -5.30 3.71
N ARG A 10 1.51 -5.35 4.57
CA ARG A 10 1.22 -6.52 5.41
C ARG A 10 1.15 -7.80 4.58
N ASP A 11 1.41 -8.91 5.25
CA ASP A 11 1.25 -10.23 4.65
C ASP A 11 -0.24 -10.53 4.39
N ARG A 12 -0.49 -11.41 3.42
CA ARG A 12 -1.83 -11.83 3.02
C ARG A 12 -2.48 -12.63 4.14
N LEU A 13 -3.72 -12.31 4.47
CA LEU A 13 -4.57 -13.09 5.36
C LEU A 13 -5.43 -14.08 4.53
N PRO A 14 -5.85 -15.21 5.12
CA PRO A 14 -6.74 -16.15 4.44
C PRO A 14 -8.09 -15.54 4.02
N THR A 15 -8.54 -14.50 4.72
CA THR A 15 -9.79 -13.77 4.45
C THR A 15 -9.65 -12.66 3.40
N ASP A 16 -8.43 -12.38 2.94
CA ASP A 16 -8.23 -11.37 1.91
C ASP A 16 -8.71 -11.87 0.54
N PRO A 17 -9.34 -11.00 -0.26
CA PRO A 17 -9.69 -11.34 -1.64
C PRO A 17 -8.43 -11.79 -2.40
N MET A 18 -8.58 -12.73 -3.32
CA MET A 18 -7.52 -13.03 -4.30
C MET A 18 -7.40 -11.84 -5.24
N VAL A 19 -6.52 -10.90 -4.90
CA VAL A 19 -6.20 -9.76 -5.77
C VAL A 19 -5.13 -10.21 -6.76
N ARG A 20 -5.33 -9.86 -8.04
CA ARG A 20 -4.39 -10.17 -9.11
C ARG A 20 -3.15 -9.28 -9.09
N ASP A 21 -3.21 -8.10 -8.46
CA ASP A 21 -2.10 -7.14 -8.44
C ASP A 21 -2.07 -6.38 -7.10
N GLY A 22 -0.86 -6.19 -6.57
CA GLY A 22 -0.61 -5.67 -5.21
C GLY A 22 -0.01 -6.76 -4.33
N GLU A 23 1.23 -7.14 -4.65
CA GLU A 23 1.96 -8.22 -4.00
C GLU A 23 2.11 -7.94 -2.49
N TRP A 24 1.26 -8.61 -1.71
CA TRP A 24 1.33 -8.66 -0.26
C TRP A 24 2.76 -8.91 0.21
N GLY A 25 3.17 -8.28 1.32
CA GLY A 25 4.53 -8.44 1.84
C GLY A 25 5.60 -7.61 1.13
N LYS A 26 5.32 -6.95 -0.01
CA LYS A 26 6.29 -6.07 -0.66
C LYS A 26 6.64 -4.85 0.18
N THR A 27 7.88 -4.42 0.03
CA THR A 27 8.37 -3.15 0.58
C THR A 27 8.34 -2.07 -0.48
N GLY A 28 8.45 -0.80 -0.08
CA GLY A 28 8.66 0.28 -1.02
C GLY A 28 8.78 1.64 -0.33
N ILE A 29 8.97 2.69 -1.12
CA ILE A 29 9.07 4.06 -0.64
C ILE A 29 7.80 4.83 -0.97
N VAL A 30 7.25 5.54 0.02
CA VAL A 30 6.04 6.35 -0.18
C VAL A 30 6.36 7.54 -1.06
N ILE A 31 5.62 7.68 -2.16
CA ILE A 31 5.76 8.82 -3.09
C ILE A 31 4.55 9.76 -3.04
N MET A 32 3.38 9.26 -2.63
CA MET A 32 2.17 10.07 -2.55
C MET A 32 1.20 9.51 -1.51
N ILE A 33 0.45 10.41 -0.87
CA ILE A 33 -0.69 10.08 -0.01
C ILE A 33 -1.94 10.64 -0.68
N THR A 34 -2.96 9.80 -0.84
CA THR A 34 -4.18 10.12 -1.59
C THR A 34 -5.40 9.48 -0.91
N GLU A 35 -6.58 9.59 -1.51
CA GLU A 35 -7.81 8.90 -1.09
C GLU A 35 -8.38 8.07 -2.25
N GLU A 36 -8.50 6.75 -2.05
CA GLU A 36 -8.95 5.82 -3.10
C GLU A 36 -10.24 5.11 -2.71
N ALA A 37 -11.04 4.80 -3.73
CA ALA A 37 -12.30 4.07 -3.59
C ALA A 37 -12.07 2.55 -3.62
N PHE A 38 -11.54 2.00 -2.52
CA PHE A 38 -11.38 0.54 -2.39
C PHE A 38 -12.71 -0.21 -2.19
N LYS A 39 -13.81 0.52 -1.99
CA LYS A 39 -15.19 0.00 -2.00
C LYS A 39 -16.04 0.98 -2.83
N PRO A 40 -17.10 0.50 -3.52
CA PRO A 40 -17.89 1.32 -4.44
C PRO A 40 -18.38 2.66 -3.87
N ASN A 41 -18.70 2.71 -2.57
CA ASN A 41 -19.27 3.89 -1.92
C ASN A 41 -18.40 4.43 -0.76
N LYS A 42 -17.12 4.06 -0.70
CA LYS A 42 -16.25 4.50 0.41
C LYS A 42 -14.84 4.80 -0.08
N ARG A 43 -14.46 6.07 0.00
CA ARG A 43 -13.06 6.49 -0.10
C ARG A 43 -12.38 6.26 1.24
N GLU A 44 -11.15 5.73 1.21
CA GLU A 44 -10.31 5.60 2.38
C GLU A 44 -8.89 6.09 2.09
N PRO A 45 -8.15 6.54 3.11
CA PRO A 45 -6.76 6.98 2.94
C PRO A 45 -5.91 5.90 2.31
N ALA A 46 -5.26 6.26 1.21
CA ALA A 46 -4.44 5.40 0.38
C ALA A 46 -3.04 5.97 0.26
N VAL A 47 -2.12 5.11 -0.14
CA VAL A 47 -0.71 5.43 -0.29
C VAL A 47 -0.25 4.85 -1.61
N ILE A 48 0.37 5.70 -2.41
CA ILE A 48 1.10 5.28 -3.59
C ILE A 48 2.57 5.18 -3.19
N TYR A 49 3.16 4.01 -3.41
CA TYR A 49 4.55 3.73 -3.12
C TYR A 49 5.22 3.06 -4.32
N LEU A 50 6.53 3.26 -4.44
CA LEU A 50 7.35 2.61 -5.44
C LEU A 50 8.02 1.37 -4.82
N ASP A 51 7.82 0.21 -5.41
CA ASP A 51 8.48 -1.02 -4.96
C ASP A 51 9.95 -1.08 -5.45
N PRO A 52 10.75 -2.10 -5.04
CA PRO A 52 12.17 -2.17 -5.41
C PRO A 52 12.43 -2.43 -6.89
N VAL A 53 11.45 -2.90 -7.66
CA VAL A 53 11.58 -3.11 -9.11
C VAL A 53 11.16 -1.87 -9.91
N GLY A 54 10.61 -0.85 -9.25
CA GLY A 54 10.19 0.40 -9.87
C GLY A 54 8.71 0.43 -10.23
N ASP A 55 7.91 -0.51 -9.71
CA ASP A 55 6.47 -0.55 -9.97
C ASP A 55 5.70 0.34 -9.00
N LEU A 56 4.69 1.03 -9.54
CA LEU A 56 3.76 1.83 -8.77
C LEU A 56 2.72 0.95 -8.10
N CYS A 57 2.75 0.94 -6.77
CA CYS A 57 1.83 0.18 -5.95
C CYS A 57 0.87 1.13 -5.22
N VAL A 58 -0.40 0.74 -5.13
CA VAL A 58 -1.42 1.45 -4.38
C VAL A 58 -1.94 0.54 -3.27
N ALA A 59 -1.88 1.01 -2.02
CA ALA A 59 -2.41 0.27 -0.89
C ALA A 59 -3.16 1.18 0.09
N ARG A 60 -4.09 0.59 0.83
CA ARG A 60 -4.74 1.29 1.95
C ARG A 60 -3.67 1.62 2.99
N ARG A 61 -3.73 2.83 3.54
CA ARG A 61 -2.74 3.29 4.53
C ARG A 61 -2.66 2.36 5.76
N ARG A 62 -3.78 1.76 6.17
CA ARG A 62 -3.87 0.83 7.32
C ARG A 62 -3.19 -0.52 7.07
N ASP A 63 -3.02 -0.90 5.81
CA ASP A 63 -2.40 -2.17 5.45
C ASP A 63 -0.87 -2.05 5.30
N LEU A 64 -0.32 -0.84 5.40
CA LEU A 64 1.10 -0.56 5.34
C LEU A 64 1.68 -0.32 6.73
N ARG A 65 2.91 -0.78 6.95
CA ARG A 65 3.72 -0.49 8.14
C ARG A 65 4.98 0.26 7.74
N ILE A 66 5.35 1.29 8.51
CA ILE A 66 6.62 1.98 8.33
C ILE A 66 7.72 1.08 8.90
N ILE A 67 8.74 0.80 8.10
CA ILE A 67 9.89 -0.03 8.49
C ILE A 67 11.17 0.79 8.68
N LEU A 68 11.24 2.00 8.11
CA LEU A 68 12.31 2.96 8.33
C LEU A 68 11.79 4.40 8.13
N LYS A 69 12.26 5.36 8.94
CA LYS A 69 11.81 6.76 8.98
C LYS A 69 12.90 7.73 8.57
#